data_AF-A0A7C3LJK6-F1
#
_entry.id   AF-A0A7C3LJK6-F1
#
_cell.length_a   1.000
_cell.length_b   1.000
_cell.length_c   1.000
_cell.angle_alpha   90.00
_cell.angle_beta   90.00
_cell.angle_gamma   90.00
#
_symmetry.space_group_name_H-M   'P 1'
#
loop_
_entity.id
_entity.type
_entity.pdbx_description
1 polymer ?
#
loop_
_entity_poly.entity_id
_entity_poly.type
_entity_poly.pdbx_seq_one_letter_code
_entity_poly.pdbx_strand_id
1 'polypeptide(L)' 'MKKRVPRVGDKVRFYFGKHPIIGQVREDRGPLGIGGRHLYEIVYERGEGNVYIVELPAEEFEIIDPKKEEA' A
#
# COMPACT_ATOMS: atom_id res chain seq x y z
N MET A 1 -7.69 7.96 -16.25
CA MET A 1 -8.36 7.12 -15.24
C MET A 1 -8.17 7.77 -13.88
N LYS A 2 -9.24 8.06 -13.12
CA LYS A 2 -9.11 8.52 -11.73
C LYS A 2 -8.55 7.36 -10.90
N LYS A 3 -7.38 7.54 -10.28
CA LYS A 3 -6.87 6.57 -9.29
C LYS A 3 -7.92 6.48 -8.16
N ARG A 4 -8.31 5.26 -7.82
CA ARG A 4 -9.22 5.00 -6.70
C ARG A 4 -8.52 5.38 -5.40
N VAL A 5 -9.24 6.00 -4.47
CA VAL A 5 -8.73 6.32 -3.13
C VAL A 5 -8.51 5.00 -2.37
N PRO A 6 -7.32 4.75 -1.80
CA PRO A 6 -7.05 3.57 -0.99
C PRO A 6 -7.95 3.50 0.24
N ARG A 7 -8.35 2.28 0.62
CA ARG A 7 -9.15 2.01 1.81
C ARG A 7 -8.50 0.93 2.65
N VAL A 8 -8.77 0.94 3.96
CA VAL A 8 -8.38 -0.16 4.87
C VAL A 8 -8.88 -1.49 4.30
N GLY A 9 -7.98 -2.47 4.26
CA GLY A 9 -8.21 -3.80 3.69
C GLY A 9 -7.81 -3.93 2.21
N ASP A 10 -7.56 -2.85 1.49
CA ASP A 10 -7.13 -2.92 0.09
C ASP A 10 -5.76 -3.58 -0.04
N LYS A 11 -5.64 -4.53 -0.98
CA LYS A 11 -4.34 -5.05 -1.40
C LYS A 11 -3.64 -4.01 -2.26
N VAL A 12 -2.36 -3.81 -2.00
CA VAL A 12 -1.55 -2.80 -2.66
C VAL A 12 -0.21 -3.38 -3.08
N ARG A 13 0.33 -2.87 -4.19
CA ARG A 13 1.69 -3.14 -4.65
C ARG A 13 2.51 -1.87 -4.46
N PHE A 14 3.67 -2.01 -3.84
CA PHE A 14 4.67 -0.94 -3.70
C PHE A 14 6.06 -1.53 -3.93
N TYR A 15 7.09 -0.68 -4.04
CA TYR A 15 8.46 -1.14 -4.22
C TYR A 15 9.27 -0.97 -2.94
N PHE A 16 9.94 -2.03 -2.52
CA PHE A 16 10.98 -1.97 -1.49
C PHE A 16 12.34 -2.16 -2.16
N GLY A 17 13.07 -1.06 -2.35
CA GLY A 17 14.23 -1.02 -3.24
C GLY A 17 13.81 -1.34 -4.69
N LYS A 18 14.37 -2.40 -5.28
CA LYS A 18 14.04 -2.84 -6.64
C LYS A 18 12.96 -3.94 -6.70
N HIS A 19 12.48 -4.39 -5.54
CA HIS A 19 11.56 -5.53 -5.48
C HIS A 19 10.13 -5.04 -5.27
N PRO A 20 9.17 -5.46 -6.11
CA PRO A 20 7.76 -5.22 -5.83
C PRO A 20 7.32 -6.08 -4.65
N ILE A 21 6.58 -5.48 -3.72
CA ILE A 21 6.01 -6.11 -2.53
C ILE A 21 4.49 -5.96 -2.58
N ILE A 22 3.78 -7.01 -2.19
CA ILE A 22 2.35 -6.97 -1.97
C ILE A 22 2.10 -6.77 -0.48
N GLY A 23 1.30 -5.77 -0.15
CA GLY A 23 0.82 -5.52 1.19
C GLY A 23 -0.68 -5.28 1.23
N GLN A 24 -1.16 -4.93 2.41
CA GLN A 24 -2.54 -4.56 2.65
C GLN A 24 -2.58 -3.25 3.44
N VAL A 25 -3.47 -2.34 3.06
CA VAL A 25 -3.71 -1.12 3.84
C VAL A 25 -4.29 -1.51 5.19
N ARG A 26 -3.58 -1.19 6.26
CA ARG A 26 -3.99 -1.41 7.64
C ARG A 26 -4.70 -0.20 8.25
N GLU A 27 -4.19 0.99 7.99
CA GLU A 27 -4.73 2.25 8.52
C GLU A 27 -4.66 3.36 7.47
N ASP A 28 -5.69 4.19 7.42
CA ASP A 28 -5.64 5.50 6.76
C ASP A 28 -5.23 6.53 7.81
N ARG A 29 -4.02 7.08 7.66
CA ARG A 29 -3.42 8.03 8.61
C ARG A 29 -3.84 9.47 8.33
N GLY A 30 -4.51 9.72 7.20
CA GLY A 30 -4.93 11.03 6.76
C GLY A 30 -3.80 11.90 6.18
N PRO A 31 -4.07 13.19 5.96
CA PRO A 31 -3.09 14.15 5.46
C PRO A 31 -2.12 14.54 6.58
N LEU A 32 -0.87 14.07 6.51
CA LEU A 32 0.17 14.32 7.50
C LEU A 32 1.39 15.04 6.88
N GLY A 33 2.08 15.83 7.71
CA GLY A 33 3.31 16.57 7.33
C GLY A 33 3.07 17.86 6.53
N ILE A 34 4.17 18.51 6.13
CA ILE A 34 4.14 19.74 5.32
C ILE A 34 3.78 19.37 3.88
N GLY A 35 2.68 19.93 3.37
CA GLY A 35 2.13 19.63 2.04
C GLY A 35 0.95 18.66 2.04
N GLY A 36 0.56 18.11 3.21
CA GLY A 36 -0.68 17.35 3.36
C GLY A 36 -0.72 16.03 2.59
N ARG A 37 0.43 15.35 2.44
CA ARG A 37 0.46 14.03 1.78
C ARG A 37 -0.38 13.06 2.59
N HIS A 38 -1.27 12.36 1.89
CA HIS A 38 -2.15 11.39 2.50
C HIS A 38 -1.37 10.08 2.74
N LEU A 39 -1.11 9.78 4.00
CA LEU A 39 -0.31 8.62 4.42
C LEU A 39 -1.20 7.44 4.77
N TYR A 40 -0.68 6.25 4.52
CA TYR A 40 -1.33 4.98 4.81
C TYR A 40 -0.33 4.06 5.50
N GLU A 41 -0.79 3.35 6.53
CA GLU A 41 -0.04 2.26 7.11
C GLU A 41 -0.32 0.99 6.32
N ILE A 42 0.73 0.31 5.85
CA ILE A 42 0.64 -0.91 5.05
C ILE A 42 1.33 -2.04 5.81
N VAL A 43 0.60 -3.14 5.98
CA VAL A 43 1.15 -4.39 6.50
C VAL A 43 1.54 -5.30 5.33
N TYR A 44 2.70 -5.94 5.41
CA TYR A 44 3.19 -6.85 4.37
C TYR A 44 4.03 -7.99 4.97
N GLU A 45 4.08 -9.10 4.26
CA GLU A 45 4.91 -10.25 4.63
C GLU A 45 6.19 -10.26 3.79
N ARG A 46 7.33 -10.58 4.43
CA ARG A 46 8.61 -10.74 3.73
C ARG A 46 9.47 -11.80 4.42
N GLY A 47 9.89 -12.82 3.65
CA GLY A 47 10.57 -13.98 4.23
C GLY A 47 9.59 -14.91 4.95
N GLU A 48 10.10 -15.93 5.64
CA GLU A 48 9.28 -16.97 6.24
C GLU A 48 8.51 -16.46 7.46
N GLY A 49 7.26 -16.02 7.25
CA GLY A 49 6.31 -15.67 8.31
C GLY A 49 6.54 -14.32 9.01
N ASN A 50 7.49 -13.51 8.54
CA ASN A 50 7.74 -12.20 9.15
C ASN A 50 6.81 -11.14 8.57
N VAL A 51 6.04 -10.52 9.47
CA VAL A 51 5.11 -9.43 9.17
C VAL A 51 5.77 -8.10 9.50
N TYR A 52 5.72 -7.16 8.56
CA TYR A 52 6.29 -5.83 8.67
C TYR A 52 5.23 -4.76 8.42
N ILE A 53 5.52 -3.55 8.92
CA ILE A 53 4.69 -2.36 8.75
C ILE A 53 5.54 -1.28 8.08
N VAL A 54 4.94 -0.55 7.15
CA VAL A 54 5.52 0.65 6.54
C VAL A 54 4.45 1.73 6.41
N GLU A 55 4.82 2.99 6.62
CA GLU A 55 3.98 4.14 6.28
C GLU A 55 4.37 4.65 4.89
N LEU A 56 3.43 4.67 3.94
CA LEU A 56 3.65 5.18 2.59
C LEU A 56 2.58 6.20 2.19
N PRO A 57 2.95 7.23 1.41
CA PRO A 57 1.98 8.12 0.80
C PRO A 57 1.24 7.43 -0.35
N ALA A 58 -0.01 7.83 -0.62
CA ALA A 58 -0.86 7.25 -1.67
C ALA A 58 -0.23 7.19 -3.08
N GLU A 59 0.75 8.03 -3.35
CA GLU A 59 1.46 8.11 -4.63
C GLU A 59 2.55 7.04 -4.80
N GLU A 60 3.00 6.40 -3.72
CA GLU A 60 4.11 5.43 -3.71
C GLU A 60 3.65 3.96 -3.82
N PHE A 61 2.34 3.73 -3.90
CA PHE A 61 1.78 2.41 -4.09
C PHE A 61 0.59 2.42 -5.05
N GLU A 62 0.21 1.24 -5.51
CA GLU A 62 -0.92 1.02 -6.39
C GLU A 62 -1.88 0.00 -5.79
N ILE A 63 -3.18 0.28 -5.83
CA ILE A 63 -4.21 -0.70 -5.44
C ILE A 63 -4.24 -1.79 -6.51
N ILE A 64 -4.14 -3.05 -6.09
CA ILE A 64 -4.28 -4.19 -6.98
C ILE A 64 -5.64 -4.86 -6.77
N ASP A 65 -6.36 -5.08 -7.87
CA ASP A 65 -7.58 -5.87 -7.85
C ASP A 65 -7.23 -7.35 -7.99
N PRO A 66 -7.56 -8.20 -7.01
CA PRO A 66 -7.23 -9.63 -7.07
C PRO A 66 -7.89 -10.33 -8.27
N LYS A 67 -8.99 -9.79 -8.80
CA LYS A 67 -9.70 -10.33 -9.98
C LYS A 67 -8.97 -10.12 -11.32
N LYS A 68 -7.91 -9.32 -11.39
CA LYS A 68 -7.19 -9.04 -12.65
C LYS A 68 -5.91 -9.85 -12.84
N GLU A 69 -5.49 -10.63 -11.85
CA GLU A 69 -4.25 -11.41 -11.92
C GLU A 69 -4.48 -12.88 -12.36
N GLU A 70 -5.74 -13.28 -12.60
CA GLU A 70 -6.15 -14.63 -13.02
C GLU A 70 -6.63 -14.71 -14.50
N ALA A 71 -6.30 -13.73 -15.35
CA ALA A 71 -6.69 -13.69 -16.76
C ALA A 71 -5.50 -13.86 -17.71
#